data_AF-A0AAD7DVP6-F1
#
_entry.id   AF-A0AAD7DVP6-F1
#
_cell.length_a   1.000
_cell.length_b   1.000
_cell.length_c   1.000
_cell.angle_alpha   90.00
_cell.angle_beta   90.00
_cell.angle_gamma   90.00
#
_symmetry.space_group_name_H-M   'P 1'
#
loop_
_entity.id
_entity.type
_entity.pdbx_description
1 polymer ?
#
loop_
_entity_poly.entity_id
_entity_poly.type
_entity_poly.pdbx_seq_one_letter_code
_entity_poly.pdbx_strand_id
1 'polypeptide(L)'
;PSPPLFSVTQNQLWQYRNESTIYPVTIVNTTLVDSVPPFQMVLGKQRAGAVTGGAWEWRGTMLRYTLGSSGNAGIFYTCPAADVKGIFMFLEPSPTPEGCHIVTLHSFSDRIQNAG
;
A
#
# COMPACT_ATOMS: atom_id res chain seq x y z
N PRO A 1 2.60 -21.47 0.33
CA PRO A 1 2.81 -20.24 -0.47
C PRO A 1 3.71 -19.25 0.29
N SER A 2 4.75 -18.71 -0.35
CA SER A 2 5.61 -17.67 0.24
C SER A 2 4.94 -16.28 0.15
N PRO A 3 5.18 -15.37 1.11
CA PRO A 3 4.68 -14.01 1.03
C PRO A 3 5.20 -13.27 -0.21
N PRO A 4 4.41 -12.34 -0.79
CA PRO A 4 4.89 -11.49 -1.87
C PRO A 4 6.04 -10.58 -1.40
N LEU A 5 7.06 -10.44 -2.26
CA LEU A 5 8.21 -9.58 -2.00
C LEU A 5 7.94 -8.14 -2.47
N PHE A 6 8.28 -7.19 -1.61
CA PHE A 6 8.13 -5.76 -1.88
C PHE A 6 9.46 -5.01 -1.67
N SER A 7 9.69 -3.97 -2.48
CA SER A 7 10.83 -3.08 -2.35
C SER A 7 10.42 -1.62 -2.56
N VAL A 8 11.08 -0.70 -1.86
CA VAL A 8 10.91 0.75 -2.04
C VAL A 8 12.18 1.31 -2.66
N THR A 9 12.04 1.91 -3.84
CA THR A 9 13.14 2.57 -4.57
C THR A 9 12.65 3.92 -5.07
N GLN A 10 13.38 5.00 -4.78
CA GLN A 10 13.03 6.37 -5.20
C GLN A 10 11.57 6.73 -4.85
N ASN A 11 11.20 6.58 -3.58
CA ASN A 11 9.85 6.87 -3.05
C ASN A 11 8.71 6.03 -3.68
N GLN A 12 9.03 5.01 -4.49
CA GLN A 12 8.07 4.14 -5.16
C GLN A 12 8.14 2.73 -4.58
N LEU A 13 6.97 2.19 -4.22
CA LEU A 13 6.83 0.78 -3.85
C LEU A 13 6.64 -0.09 -5.09
N TRP A 14 7.33 -1.21 -5.11
CA TRP A 14 7.31 -2.20 -6.17
C TRP A 14 7.01 -3.58 -5.58
N GLN A 15 6.20 -4.37 -6.28
CA GLN A 15 5.95 -5.77 -5.96
C GLN A 15 6.57 -6.67 -7.02
N TYR A 16 7.37 -7.64 -6.58
CA TYR A 16 7.88 -8.70 -7.44
C TYR A 16 6.76 -9.71 -7.72
N ARG A 17 6.52 -10.02 -9.00
CA ARG A 17 5.46 -10.95 -9.42
C ARG A 17 6.01 -12.30 -9.85
N ASN A 18 7.15 -12.29 -10.52
CA ASN A 18 7.89 -13.45 -10.98
C ASN A 18 9.32 -13.00 -11.35
N GLU A 19 10.11 -13.90 -11.94
CA GLU A 19 11.52 -13.66 -12.31
C GLU A 19 11.73 -12.50 -13.29
N SER A 20 10.72 -12.17 -14.11
CA SER A 20 10.84 -11.17 -15.18
C SER A 20 9.93 -9.95 -15.00
N THR A 21 9.09 -9.93 -13.97
CA THR A 21 8.00 -8.96 -13.83
C THR A 21 7.97 -8.34 -12.44
N ILE A 22 8.09 -7.02 -12.43
CA ILE A 22 7.90 -6.17 -11.25
C ILE A 22 6.83 -5.13 -11.57
N TYR A 23 5.87 -4.95 -10.66
CA TYR A 23 4.80 -3.97 -10.84
C TYR A 23 4.89 -2.85 -9.82
N PRO A 24 4.70 -1.59 -10.24
CA PRO A 24 4.55 -0.49 -9.30
C PRO A 24 3.24 -0.65 -8.53
N VAL A 25 3.28 -0.23 -7.27
CA VAL A 25 2.10 0.01 -6.46
C VAL A 25 1.79 1.50 -6.49
N THR A 26 0.60 1.86 -6.95
CA THR A 26 0.13 3.24 -7.03
C THR A 26 -1.00 3.49 -6.07
N ILE A 27 -1.12 4.74 -5.63
CA ILE A 27 -2.29 5.21 -4.88
C ILE A 27 -3.19 5.97 -5.82
N VAL A 28 -4.47 5.60 -5.85
CA VAL A 28 -5.49 6.30 -6.64
C VAL A 28 -6.53 6.87 -5.69
N ASN A 29 -7.06 8.05 -6.02
CA ASN A 29 -8.21 8.60 -5.34
C ASN A 29 -9.46 7.89 -5.84
N THR A 30 -10.25 7.34 -4.93
CA THR A 30 -11.48 6.60 -5.21
C THR A 30 -12.66 7.35 -4.65
N THR A 31 -13.54 7.84 -5.52
CA THR A 31 -14.86 8.37 -5.13
C THR A 31 -15.92 7.27 -5.16
N LEU A 32 -15.54 6.04 -4.79
CA LEU A 32 -16.36 4.84 -5.05
C LEU A 32 -17.56 4.76 -4.10
N VAL A 33 -17.33 4.89 -2.78
CA VAL A 33 -18.36 4.86 -1.74
C VAL A 33 -17.89 5.62 -0.51
N ASP A 34 -18.78 6.37 0.15
CA ASP A 34 -18.46 7.10 1.38
C ASP A 34 -18.09 6.18 2.56
N SER A 35 -18.40 4.87 2.46
CA SER A 35 -18.10 3.86 3.48
C SER A 35 -16.71 3.25 3.38
N VAL A 36 -15.90 3.63 2.38
CA VAL A 36 -14.50 3.17 2.24
C VAL A 36 -13.53 4.35 2.32
N PRO A 37 -12.30 4.14 2.82
CA PRO A 37 -11.30 5.20 2.81
C PRO A 37 -11.00 5.66 1.36
N PRO A 38 -10.74 6.97 1.16
CA PRO A 38 -10.77 7.59 -0.17
C PRO A 38 -9.56 7.26 -1.04
N PHE A 39 -8.52 6.62 -0.50
CA PHE A 39 -7.33 6.25 -1.25
C PHE A 39 -7.19 4.73 -1.33
N GLN A 40 -7.05 4.21 -2.55
CA GLN A 40 -6.86 2.79 -2.80
C GLN A 40 -5.44 2.50 -3.30
N MET A 41 -4.84 1.46 -2.75
CA MET A 41 -3.60 0.86 -3.23
C MET A 41 -3.89 -0.07 -4.39
N VAL A 42 -3.33 0.25 -5.55
CA VAL A 42 -3.53 -0.48 -6.81
C VAL A 42 -2.19 -0.98 -7.32
N LEU A 43 -2.18 -2.23 -7.78
CA LEU A 43 -1.03 -2.84 -8.41
C LEU A 43 -1.31 -3.04 -9.90
N GLY A 44 -0.41 -2.55 -10.76
CA GLY A 44 -0.57 -2.74 -12.19
C GLY A 44 0.61 -2.25 -13.02
N LYS A 45 0.60 -2.56 -14.31
CA LYS A 45 1.64 -2.15 -15.27
C LYS A 45 1.67 -0.64 -15.51
N GLN A 46 0.53 0.02 -15.33
CA GLN A 46 0.35 1.45 -15.59
C GLN A 46 -0.03 2.17 -14.31
N ARG A 47 0.41 3.44 -14.21
CA ARG A 47 0.11 4.33 -13.08
C ARG A 47 -1.09 5.25 -13.38
N ALA A 48 -2.06 4.76 -14.15
CA ALA A 48 -3.21 5.56 -14.53
C ALA A 48 -4.00 5.98 -13.28
N GLY A 49 -4.36 7.27 -13.19
CA GLY A 49 -5.06 7.83 -12.02
C GLY A 49 -4.23 7.91 -10.74
N ALA A 50 -2.91 7.70 -10.82
CA ALA A 50 -2.04 7.77 -9.65
C ALA A 50 -1.95 9.19 -9.09
N VAL A 51 -2.11 9.31 -7.77
CA VAL A 51 -1.84 10.52 -7.02
C VAL A 51 -0.35 10.86 -7.14
N THR A 52 -0.04 12.10 -7.48
CA THR A 52 1.33 12.61 -7.65
C THR A 52 1.87 13.20 -6.36
N GLY A 53 3.20 13.19 -6.19
CA GLY A 53 3.88 13.79 -5.03
C GLY A 53 3.85 12.93 -3.75
N GLY A 54 3.35 11.70 -3.82
CA GLY A 54 3.40 10.77 -2.71
C GLY A 54 4.71 9.99 -2.63
N ALA A 55 5.02 9.50 -1.44
CA ALA A 55 6.22 8.72 -1.17
C ALA A 55 5.92 7.51 -0.29
N TRP A 56 6.44 6.36 -0.73
CA TRP A 56 6.50 5.13 0.04
C TRP A 56 7.78 5.08 0.87
N GLU A 57 7.67 4.56 2.09
CA GLU A 57 8.82 4.28 2.95
C GLU A 57 8.57 3.07 3.85
N TRP A 58 9.64 2.37 4.22
CA TRP A 58 9.63 1.42 5.33
C TRP A 58 10.07 2.15 6.60
N ARG A 59 9.24 2.13 7.65
CA ARG A 59 9.65 2.52 9.00
C ARG A 59 9.77 1.29 9.87
N GLY A 60 11.01 0.88 10.13
CA GLY A 60 11.26 -0.47 10.64
C GLY A 60 10.75 -1.49 9.63
N THR A 61 9.88 -2.41 10.06
CA THR A 61 9.26 -3.41 9.18
C THR A 61 7.93 -2.95 8.57
N MET A 62 7.38 -1.81 8.99
CA MET A 62 6.04 -1.36 8.61
C MET A 62 6.07 -0.42 7.41
N LEU A 63 5.26 -0.71 6.40
CA LEU A 63 5.10 0.12 5.22
C LEU A 63 4.30 1.38 5.55
N ARG A 64 4.71 2.53 5.03
CA ARG A 64 3.97 3.78 5.11
C ARG A 64 3.91 4.48 3.77
N TYR A 65 2.87 5.27 3.59
CA TYR A 65 2.70 6.20 2.49
C TYR A 65 2.49 7.61 3.04
N THR A 66 3.15 8.58 2.40
CA THR A 66 3.03 10.01 2.72
C THR A 66 2.66 10.78 1.46
N LEU A 67 1.95 11.89 1.62
CA LEU A 67 1.60 12.82 0.58
C LEU A 67 1.69 14.24 1.17
N GLY A 68 2.72 14.98 0.79
CA GLY A 68 3.04 16.26 1.43
C GLY A 68 3.32 16.08 2.93
N SER A 69 2.59 16.79 3.78
CA SER A 69 2.68 16.69 5.25
C SER A 69 1.81 15.58 5.86
N SER A 70 0.95 14.95 5.07
CA SER A 70 -0.01 13.95 5.54
C SER A 70 0.50 12.53 5.24
N GLY A 71 -0.03 11.52 5.93
CA GLY A 71 0.38 10.14 5.72
C GLY A 71 -0.46 9.14 6.49
N ASN A 72 -0.48 7.91 6.01
CA ASN A 72 -1.41 6.89 6.52
C ASN A 72 -1.01 6.29 7.88
N ALA A 73 0.06 6.80 8.50
CA ALA A 73 0.67 6.25 9.70
C ALA A 73 1.06 4.76 9.62
N GLY A 74 1.03 4.13 8.44
CA GLY A 74 1.20 2.67 8.24
C GLY A 74 -0.06 1.84 8.47
N ILE A 75 -1.21 2.51 8.62
CA ILE A 75 -2.53 1.91 8.77
C ILE A 75 -3.18 1.83 7.40
N PHE A 76 -3.69 0.64 7.09
CA PHE A 76 -4.48 0.37 5.91
C PHE A 76 -5.77 -0.32 6.32
N TYR A 77 -6.70 -0.44 5.38
CA TYR A 77 -8.01 -1.02 5.62
C TYR A 77 -8.38 -1.99 4.50
N THR A 78 -9.02 -3.09 4.88
CA THR A 78 -9.77 -3.94 3.96
C THR A 78 -11.25 -3.82 4.31
N CYS A 79 -12.06 -3.45 3.33
CA CYS A 79 -13.49 -3.19 3.53
C CYS A 79 -14.33 -4.20 2.73
N PRO A 80 -15.46 -4.68 3.28
CA PRO A 80 -16.39 -5.58 2.59
C PRO A 80 -17.40 -4.84 1.70
N ALA A 81 -17.36 -3.50 1.64
CA ALA A 81 -18.39 -2.70 1.01
C ALA A 81 -18.38 -2.75 -0.53
N ALA A 82 -19.57 -2.99 -1.10
CA ALA A 82 -20.01 -2.71 -2.48
C ALA A 82 -19.00 -3.02 -3.60
N ASP A 83 -18.83 -4.29 -3.98
CA ASP A 83 -18.03 -4.76 -5.13
C ASP A 83 -16.56 -4.31 -5.19
N VAL A 84 -16.10 -3.45 -4.29
CA VAL A 84 -14.74 -2.93 -4.27
C VAL A 84 -13.89 -3.80 -3.35
N LYS A 85 -13.03 -4.62 -3.95
CA LYS A 85 -11.97 -5.34 -3.24
C LYS A 85 -10.67 -4.55 -3.34
N GLY A 86 -10.02 -4.30 -2.21
CA GLY A 86 -8.79 -3.54 -2.20
C GLY A 86 -8.18 -3.33 -0.83
N ILE A 87 -7.02 -2.68 -0.84
CA ILE A 87 -6.37 -2.13 0.34
C ILE A 87 -6.55 -0.62 0.25
N PHE A 88 -7.14 -0.03 1.28
CA PHE A 88 -7.47 1.39 1.34
C PHE A 88 -6.73 2.09 2.47
N MET A 89 -6.69 3.41 2.45
CA MET A 89 -6.10 4.20 3.53
C MET A 89 -6.73 5.59 3.65
N PHE A 90 -6.61 6.16 4.84
CA PHE A 90 -6.70 7.60 5.05
C PHE A 90 -5.28 8.19 5.10
N LEU A 91 -5.13 9.47 4.76
CA LEU A 91 -3.88 10.20 4.95
C LEU A 91 -3.87 11.04 6.24
N GLU A 92 -5.00 11.08 6.93
CA GLU A 92 -5.20 11.75 8.21
C GLU A 92 -5.84 10.76 9.18
N PRO A 93 -5.63 10.92 10.50
CA PRO A 93 -6.30 10.09 11.50
C PRO A 93 -7.82 10.13 11.31
N SER A 94 -8.45 8.97 11.22
CA SER A 94 -9.89 8.84 11.03
C SER A 94 -10.40 7.59 11.76
N PRO A 95 -11.65 7.60 12.25
CA PRO A 95 -12.28 6.40 12.78
C PRO A 95 -12.30 5.29 11.72
N THR A 96 -12.18 4.04 12.16
CA THR A 96 -12.36 2.88 11.26
C THR A 96 -13.79 2.89 10.72
N PRO A 97 -13.99 2.89 9.38
CA PRO A 97 -15.33 2.84 8.81
C PRO A 97 -16.03 1.53 9.17
N GLU A 98 -17.37 1.56 9.20
CA GLU A 98 -18.17 0.39 9.55
C GLU A 98 -17.88 -0.78 8.61
N GLY A 99 -17.65 -1.96 9.19
CA GLY A 99 -17.33 -3.19 8.46
C GLY A 99 -15.89 -3.28 7.93
N CYS A 100 -15.10 -2.20 7.94
CA CYS A 100 -13.69 -2.27 7.55
C CYS A 100 -12.81 -2.85 8.67
N HIS A 101 -11.74 -3.54 8.28
CA HIS A 101 -10.72 -4.07 9.18
C HIS A 101 -9.40 -3.35 8.97
N ILE A 102 -8.76 -2.96 10.07
CA ILE A 102 -7.41 -2.42 10.04
C ILE A 102 -6.42 -3.53 9.68
N VAL A 103 -5.50 -3.22 8.76
CA VAL A 103 -4.37 -4.07 8.41
C VAL A 103 -3.08 -3.25 8.36
N THR A 104 -1.97 -3.90 8.67
CA THR A 104 -0.62 -3.35 8.52
C THR A 104 0.16 -4.22 7.53
N LEU A 105 0.97 -3.57 6.69
CA LEU A 105 1.79 -4.27 5.70
C LEU A 105 3.24 -4.29 6.17
N HIS A 106 3.79 -5.49 6.27
CA HIS A 106 5.13 -5.70 6.79
C HIS A 106 6.05 -6.37 5.76
N SER A 107 7.32 -5.99 5.81
CA SER A 107 8.41 -6.70 5.14
C SER A 107 9.45 -7.09 6.16
N PHE A 108 9.81 -8.36 6.15
CA PHE A 108 10.92 -8.91 6.92
C PHE A 108 11.93 -9.38 5.90
N SER A 109 13.01 -8.65 5.74
CA SER A 109 14.13 -9.16 4.95
C SER A 109 14.67 -10.37 5.69
N ASP A 110 14.44 -11.57 5.16
CA ASP A 110 15.30 -12.70 5.50
C ASP A 110 16.70 -12.25 5.14
N ARG A 111 17.54 -12.00 6.15
CA ARG A 111 18.96 -11.83 5.90
C ARG A 111 19.40 -13.11 5.22
N ILE A 112 19.69 -13.06 3.92
CA ILE A 112 20.57 -14.04 3.31
C ILE A 112 21.90 -13.86 4.05
N GLN A 113 22.10 -14.67 5.09
CA GLN A 113 23.42 -14.88 5.64
C GLN A 113 24.19 -15.55 4.52
N ASN A 114 25.05 -14.78 3.84
CA ASN A 114 26.12 -15.37 3.07
C ASN A 114 26.97 -16.18 4.06
N ALA A 115 26.74 -17.48 4.10
CA ALA A 115 27.69 -18.42 4.67
C ALA A 115 28.90 -18.41 3.71
N GLY A 116 29.87 -17.58 4.04
CA GLY A 116 31.24 -17.72 3.55
C GLY A 116 31.96 -18.84 4.29
#